data_AF-A0A7E4W2R3-F1
#
_entry.id   AF-A0A7E4W2R3-F1
#
_cell.length_a   1.000
_cell.length_b   1.000
_cell.length_c   1.000
_cell.angle_alpha   90.00
_cell.angle_beta   90.00
_cell.angle_gamma   90.00
#
_symmetry.space_group_name_H-M   'P 1'
#
loop_
_entity.id
_entity.type
_entity.pdbx_description
1 polymer ?
#
loop_
_entity_poly.entity_id
_entity_poly.type
_entity_poly.pdbx_seq_one_letter_code
_entity_poly.pdbx_strand_id
1 'polypeptide(L)'
;MCVEGKTKNYLALTHAFVTGLLNQETHEQLAERKGLHVVELKPERQYYPEVVASPILSTLKTEEDLLPIDRLKLDDFYGEGRYPLYKPKPPPFYAKLKEHLDAEWRKYPFRNQEIAKIRLLADGVLPRWTRDERKKWGAKQMELVENSVLNAPLGIGLSAIVPKKEE
;
A
#
# COMPACT_ATOMS: atom_id res chain seq x y z
N MET A 1 -20.31 -21.18 2.40
CA MET A 1 -21.19 -21.05 1.22
C MET A 1 -22.26 -20.02 1.54
N CYS A 2 -22.22 -18.86 0.88
CA CYS A 2 -23.30 -17.88 0.96
C CYS A 2 -24.35 -18.25 -0.09
N VAL A 3 -25.62 -18.35 0.32
CA VAL A 3 -26.71 -18.63 -0.63
C VAL A 3 -27.24 -17.30 -1.14
N GLU A 4 -27.07 -17.07 -2.43
CA GLU A 4 -27.66 -15.94 -3.13
C GLU A 4 -28.89 -16.39 -3.94
N GLY A 5 -29.93 -15.55 -4.01
CA GLY A 5 -31.14 -15.85 -4.79
C GLY A 5 -32.24 -16.60 -4.01
N LYS A 6 -32.84 -17.64 -4.61
CA LYS A 6 -34.02 -18.34 -4.04
C LYS A 6 -33.63 -19.24 -2.86
N THR A 7 -33.65 -18.66 -1.67
CA THR A 7 -33.25 -19.32 -0.39
C THR A 7 -34.21 -20.40 0.10
N LYS A 8 -35.44 -20.49 -0.43
CA LYS A 8 -36.46 -21.45 0.04
C LYS A 8 -36.51 -22.75 -0.77
N ASN A 9 -35.76 -22.87 -1.86
CA ASN A 9 -35.76 -24.09 -2.67
C ASN A 9 -34.73 -25.08 -2.13
N TYR A 10 -35.11 -25.85 -1.09
CA TYR A 10 -34.20 -26.79 -0.43
C TYR A 10 -33.64 -27.86 -1.36
N LEU A 11 -34.43 -28.36 -2.33
CA LEU A 11 -33.98 -29.38 -3.27
C LEU A 11 -32.81 -28.88 -4.14
N ALA A 12 -32.93 -27.66 -4.65
CA ALA A 12 -31.85 -27.06 -5.43
C ALA A 12 -30.62 -26.76 -4.57
N LEU A 13 -30.83 -26.34 -3.32
CA LEU A 13 -29.74 -26.06 -2.38
C LEU A 13 -28.97 -27.32 -2.00
N THR A 14 -29.67 -28.42 -1.67
CA THR A 14 -29.02 -29.68 -1.32
C THR A 14 -28.29 -30.28 -2.51
N HIS A 15 -28.89 -30.23 -3.71
CA HIS A 15 -28.23 -30.67 -4.93
C HIS A 15 -26.95 -29.87 -5.20
N ALA A 16 -27.03 -28.53 -5.21
CA ALA A 16 -25.87 -27.67 -5.43
C ALA A 16 -24.77 -27.86 -4.37
N PHE A 17 -25.16 -28.05 -3.11
CA PHE A 17 -24.21 -28.32 -2.02
C PHE A 17 -23.47 -29.64 -2.22
N VAL A 18 -24.18 -30.73 -2.51
CA VAL A 18 -23.56 -32.05 -2.74
C VAL A 18 -22.69 -32.03 -3.98
N THR A 19 -23.16 -31.45 -5.08
CA THR A 19 -22.37 -31.29 -6.31
C THR A 19 -21.12 -30.45 -6.06
N GLY A 20 -21.23 -29.38 -5.26
CA GLY A 20 -20.09 -28.55 -4.88
C GLY A 20 -19.05 -29.28 -4.03
N LEU A 21 -19.48 -30.18 -3.13
CA LEU A 21 -18.57 -31.04 -2.35
C LEU A 21 -17.88 -32.09 -3.22
N LEU A 22 -18.61 -32.69 -4.16
CA LEU A 22 -18.05 -33.71 -5.06
C LEU A 22 -17.02 -33.12 -6.04
N ASN A 23 -17.24 -31.89 -6.49
CA ASN A 23 -16.37 -31.21 -7.44
C ASN A 23 -15.24 -30.40 -6.78
N GLN A 24 -14.89 -30.70 -5.51
CA GLN A 24 -13.77 -30.04 -4.84
C GLN A 24 -12.44 -30.48 -5.43
N GLU A 25 -11.65 -29.52 -5.91
CA GLU A 25 -10.26 -29.75 -6.30
C GLU A 25 -9.34 -29.67 -5.09
N THR A 26 -8.35 -30.57 -5.02
CA THR A 26 -7.29 -30.50 -4.01
C THR A 26 -6.22 -29.47 -4.40
N HIS A 27 -5.44 -28.97 -3.42
CA HIS A 27 -4.36 -28.01 -3.69
C HIS A 27 -3.30 -28.57 -4.64
N GLU A 28 -3.06 -29.88 -4.61
CA GLU A 28 -2.13 -30.56 -5.51
C GLU A 28 -2.66 -30.60 -6.94
N GLN A 29 -3.91 -31.01 -7.15
CA GLN A 29 -4.56 -30.99 -8.47
C GLN A 29 -4.58 -29.58 -9.08
N LEU A 30 -4.79 -28.56 -8.25
CA LEU A 30 -4.73 -27.17 -8.68
C LEU A 30 -3.31 -26.74 -9.10
N ALA A 31 -2.31 -27.09 -8.29
CA ALA A 31 -0.90 -26.81 -8.58
C ALA A 31 -0.48 -27.47 -9.90
N GLU A 32 -0.90 -28.72 -10.12
CA GLU A 32 -0.65 -29.46 -11.35
C GLU A 32 -1.29 -28.81 -12.58
N ARG A 33 -2.58 -28.48 -12.50
CA ARG A 33 -3.34 -27.86 -13.59
C ARG A 33 -2.75 -26.52 -14.01
N LYS A 34 -2.21 -25.75 -13.06
CA LYS A 34 -1.68 -24.41 -13.31
C LYS A 34 -0.17 -24.39 -13.56
N GLY A 35 0.57 -25.40 -13.11
CA GLY A 35 2.03 -25.41 -13.10
C GLY A 35 2.61 -24.35 -12.17
N LEU A 36 1.98 -24.12 -11.01
CA LEU A 36 2.36 -23.07 -10.05
C LEU A 36 2.29 -23.59 -8.62
N HIS A 37 3.10 -23.02 -7.73
CA HIS A 37 3.03 -23.30 -6.31
C HIS A 37 1.78 -22.70 -5.66
N VAL A 38 1.10 -23.48 -4.83
CA VAL A 38 -0.01 -23.00 -4.00
C VAL A 38 0.55 -22.62 -2.63
N VAL A 39 0.43 -21.34 -2.28
CA VAL A 39 1.00 -20.76 -1.06
C VAL A 39 -0.11 -20.25 -0.16
N GLU A 40 -0.04 -20.57 1.12
CA GLU A 40 -0.94 -20.06 2.14
C GLU A 40 -0.30 -18.89 2.90
N LEU A 41 -1.12 -17.86 3.17
CA LEU A 41 -0.72 -16.66 3.89
C LEU A 41 -1.61 -16.49 5.12
N LYS A 42 -1.16 -16.97 6.29
CA LYS A 42 -1.91 -16.90 7.55
C LYS A 42 -1.56 -15.65 8.38
N PRO A 43 -2.54 -14.89 8.91
CA PRO A 43 -2.29 -13.77 9.81
C PRO A 43 -1.54 -14.18 11.09
N GLU A 44 -1.81 -15.37 11.63
CA GLU A 44 -1.18 -15.92 12.84
C GLU A 44 0.34 -16.06 12.68
N ARG A 45 0.79 -16.33 11.44
CA ARG A 45 2.20 -16.45 11.07
C ARG A 45 2.74 -15.16 10.45
N GLN A 46 2.11 -14.02 10.74
CA GLN A 46 2.49 -12.71 10.20
C GLN A 46 2.51 -12.68 8.67
N TYR A 47 1.63 -13.45 8.02
CA TYR A 47 1.60 -13.65 6.57
C TYR A 47 2.90 -14.22 5.98
N TYR A 48 3.63 -15.03 6.75
CA TYR A 48 4.75 -15.80 6.22
C TYR A 48 4.25 -16.80 5.16
N PRO A 49 4.86 -16.85 3.96
CA PRO A 49 4.43 -17.73 2.88
C PRO A 49 4.79 -19.19 3.19
N GLU A 50 3.78 -20.04 3.30
CA GLU A 50 3.94 -21.48 3.44
C GLU A 50 3.49 -22.17 2.15
N VAL A 51 4.37 -22.98 1.56
CA VAL A 51 4.03 -23.76 0.36
C VAL A 51 3.19 -24.96 0.79
N VAL A 52 1.92 -24.97 0.40
CA VAL A 52 0.97 -26.04 0.70
C VAL A 52 1.05 -27.15 -0.34
N ALA A 53 1.22 -26.78 -1.61
CA ALA A 53 1.38 -27.74 -2.70
C ALA A 53 2.34 -27.22 -3.77
N SER A 54 3.07 -28.14 -4.37
CA SER A 54 3.94 -27.91 -5.52
C SER A 54 3.52 -28.85 -6.66
N PRO A 55 3.63 -28.42 -7.93
CA PRO A 55 3.45 -29.32 -9.05
C PRO A 55 4.55 -30.39 -9.05
N ILE A 56 4.19 -31.64 -9.32
CA ILE A 56 5.05 -32.81 -9.38
C ILE A 56 5.22 -33.28 -10.83
N LEU A 57 4.12 -33.31 -11.58
CA LEU A 57 4.05 -33.81 -12.96
C LEU A 57 4.24 -32.68 -13.97
N SER A 58 3.65 -31.51 -13.72
CA SER A 58 3.74 -30.36 -14.62
C SER A 58 4.99 -29.52 -14.37
N THR A 59 5.53 -28.94 -15.44
CA THR A 59 6.66 -28.01 -15.36
C THR A 59 6.23 -26.70 -14.74
N LEU A 60 7.04 -26.18 -13.80
CA LEU A 60 6.79 -24.89 -13.18
C LEU A 60 6.84 -23.77 -14.21
N LYS A 61 5.79 -22.94 -14.27
CA LYS A 61 5.74 -21.78 -15.15
C LYS A 61 6.69 -20.67 -14.71
N THR A 62 7.31 -20.01 -15.69
CA THR A 62 8.16 -18.83 -15.50
C THR A 62 7.34 -17.55 -15.60
N GLU A 63 7.89 -16.41 -15.17
CA GLU A 63 7.18 -15.12 -15.22
C GLU A 63 6.73 -14.69 -16.63
N GLU A 64 7.45 -15.14 -17.66
CA GLU A 64 7.17 -14.88 -19.07
C GLU A 64 5.89 -15.60 -19.55
N ASP A 65 5.59 -16.77 -18.98
CA ASP A 65 4.44 -17.62 -19.34
C ASP A 65 3.16 -17.24 -18.58
N LEU A 66 3.24 -16.29 -17.64
CA LEU A 66 2.13 -15.93 -16.78
C LEU A 66 1.11 -15.05 -17.51
N LEU A 67 -0.05 -15.63 -17.78
CA LEU A 67 -1.21 -14.89 -18.26
C LEU A 67 -1.77 -13.99 -17.14
N PRO A 68 -2.43 -12.87 -17.47
CA PRO A 68 -3.08 -12.01 -16.48
C PRO A 68 -4.09 -12.75 -15.60
N ILE A 69 -4.73 -13.80 -16.14
CA ILE A 69 -5.70 -14.63 -15.42
C ILE A 69 -5.05 -15.52 -14.35
N ASP A 70 -3.76 -15.83 -14.48
CA ASP A 70 -3.02 -16.65 -13.52
C ASP A 70 -2.55 -15.82 -12.31
N ARG A 71 -2.67 -14.49 -12.36
CA ARG A 71 -2.36 -13.57 -11.24
C ARG A 71 -3.55 -13.34 -10.29
N LEU A 72 -4.66 -14.02 -10.53
CA LEU A 72 -5.89 -13.88 -9.77
C LEU A 72 -5.78 -14.62 -8.42
N LYS A 73 -6.54 -14.19 -7.41
CA LYS A 73 -6.56 -14.87 -6.11
C LYS A 73 -7.27 -16.21 -6.20
N LEU A 74 -6.96 -17.13 -5.29
CA LEU A 74 -7.58 -18.45 -5.25
C LEU A 74 -9.12 -18.38 -5.25
N ASP A 75 -9.68 -17.52 -4.40
CA ASP A 75 -11.13 -17.34 -4.22
C ASP A 75 -11.85 -16.94 -5.52
N ASP A 76 -11.15 -16.23 -6.40
CA ASP A 76 -11.69 -15.70 -7.64
C ASP A 76 -11.74 -16.76 -8.76
N PHE A 77 -10.97 -17.86 -8.67
CA PHE A 77 -10.95 -18.90 -9.70
C PHE A 77 -12.25 -19.69 -9.80
N TYR A 78 -12.93 -19.88 -8.67
CA TYR A 78 -14.11 -20.74 -8.59
C TYR A 78 -15.43 -19.99 -8.84
N GLY A 79 -15.35 -18.70 -9.23
CA GLY A 79 -16.53 -17.88 -9.49
C GLY A 79 -17.26 -18.19 -10.80
N GLU A 80 -16.72 -19.02 -11.71
CA GLU A 80 -17.29 -19.26 -13.05
C GLU A 80 -17.64 -17.95 -13.80
N GLY A 81 -16.83 -16.91 -13.62
CA GLY A 81 -17.09 -15.56 -14.16
C GLY A 81 -18.08 -14.71 -13.37
N ARG A 82 -18.65 -15.23 -12.29
CA ARG A 82 -19.45 -14.50 -11.29
C ARG A 82 -18.53 -14.03 -10.17
N TYR A 83 -18.23 -12.74 -10.17
CA TYR A 83 -17.45 -12.12 -9.11
C TYR A 83 -18.39 -11.51 -8.06
N PRO A 84 -18.08 -11.65 -6.76
CA PRO A 84 -18.80 -10.91 -5.74
C PRO A 84 -18.66 -9.41 -6.00
N LEU A 85 -19.79 -8.70 -6.05
CA LEU A 85 -19.79 -7.25 -6.22
C LEU A 85 -19.31 -6.58 -4.92
N TYR A 86 -18.03 -6.21 -4.87
CA TYR A 86 -17.51 -5.34 -3.82
C TYR A 86 -17.96 -3.90 -4.07
N LYS A 87 -19.08 -3.51 -3.45
CA LYS A 87 -19.53 -2.11 -3.49
C LYS A 87 -18.46 -1.25 -2.78
N PRO A 88 -17.99 -0.15 -3.39
CA PRO A 88 -17.11 0.78 -2.69
C PRO A 88 -17.85 1.33 -1.47
N LYS A 89 -17.09 1.67 -0.42
CA LYS A 89 -17.67 2.30 0.77
C LYS A 89 -18.43 3.56 0.31
N PRO A 90 -19.70 3.75 0.71
CA PRO A 90 -20.42 4.94 0.35
C PRO A 90 -19.66 6.16 0.89
N PRO A 91 -19.58 7.26 0.14
CA PRO A 91 -18.93 8.46 0.64
C PRO A 91 -19.65 8.94 1.92
N PRO A 92 -18.93 9.54 2.87
CA PRO A 92 -19.58 10.13 4.03
C PRO A 92 -20.55 11.23 3.59
N PHE A 93 -21.56 11.51 4.41
CA PHE A 93 -22.61 12.49 4.07
C PHE A 93 -22.05 13.87 3.68
N TYR A 94 -20.91 14.26 4.27
CA TYR A 94 -20.25 15.55 4.04
C TYR A 94 -19.37 15.61 2.79
N ALA A 95 -19.12 14.50 2.09
CA ALA A 95 -18.23 14.50 0.93
C ALA A 95 -18.65 15.49 -0.17
N LYS A 96 -19.95 15.78 -0.26
CA LYS A 96 -20.53 16.72 -1.25
C LYS A 96 -20.88 18.09 -0.67
N LEU A 97 -20.62 18.33 0.61
CA LEU A 97 -20.87 19.64 1.22
C LEU A 97 -19.86 20.66 0.68
N LYS A 98 -20.31 21.90 0.43
CA LYS A 98 -19.47 22.98 -0.10
C LYS A 98 -18.21 23.21 0.74
N GLU A 99 -18.35 23.24 2.06
CA GLU A 99 -17.23 23.45 2.99
C GLU A 99 -16.16 22.36 2.88
N HIS A 100 -16.58 21.11 2.66
CA HIS A 100 -15.67 19.99 2.50
C HIS A 100 -14.90 20.09 1.19
N LEU A 101 -15.60 20.42 0.08
CA LEU A 101 -14.97 20.65 -1.21
C LEU A 101 -13.97 21.81 -1.13
N ASP A 102 -14.34 22.94 -0.53
CA ASP A 102 -13.45 24.10 -0.35
C ASP A 102 -12.21 23.75 0.50
N ALA A 103 -12.34 22.85 1.48
CA ALA A 103 -11.22 22.31 2.24
C ALA A 103 -10.34 21.37 1.40
N GLU A 104 -10.92 20.53 0.54
CA GLU A 104 -10.17 19.68 -0.39
C GLU A 104 -9.41 20.51 -1.44
N TRP A 105 -10.03 21.56 -1.98
CA TRP A 105 -9.39 22.49 -2.91
C TRP A 105 -8.15 23.16 -2.30
N ARG A 106 -8.21 23.54 -1.02
CA ARG A 106 -7.05 24.07 -0.30
C ARG A 106 -5.93 23.04 -0.11
N LYS A 107 -6.25 21.74 -0.08
CA LYS A 107 -5.27 20.65 0.03
C LYS A 107 -4.69 20.26 -1.34
N TYR A 108 -5.37 20.59 -2.44
CA TYR A 108 -4.98 20.18 -3.79
C TYR A 108 -3.52 20.53 -4.16
N PRO A 109 -3.00 21.74 -3.84
CA PRO A 109 -1.61 22.09 -4.14
C PRO A 109 -0.57 21.22 -3.42
N PHE A 110 -0.94 20.64 -2.28
CA PHE A 110 -0.07 19.81 -1.44
C PHE A 110 -0.17 18.32 -1.76
N ARG A 111 -1.04 17.93 -2.70
CA ARG A 111 -1.22 16.53 -3.08
C ARG A 111 0.07 15.99 -3.70
N ASN A 112 0.46 14.79 -3.30
CA ASN A 112 1.64 14.06 -3.80
C ASN A 112 3.01 14.76 -3.56
N GLN A 113 3.07 15.86 -2.82
CA GLN A 113 4.35 16.53 -2.55
C GLN A 113 5.34 15.62 -1.82
N GLU A 114 4.87 14.80 -0.87
CA GLU A 114 5.73 13.84 -0.17
C GLU A 114 6.29 12.78 -1.11
N ILE A 115 5.47 12.22 -1.99
CA ILE A 115 5.90 11.20 -2.96
C ILE A 115 6.90 11.81 -3.94
N ALA A 116 6.63 13.01 -4.45
CA ALA A 116 7.56 13.74 -5.32
C ALA A 116 8.89 14.02 -4.62
N LYS A 117 8.86 14.44 -3.35
CA LYS A 117 10.06 14.64 -2.52
C LYS A 117 10.85 13.36 -2.32
N ILE A 118 10.18 12.24 -2.04
CA ILE A 118 10.83 10.93 -1.91
C ILE A 118 11.53 10.53 -3.22
N ARG A 119 10.89 10.75 -4.37
CA ARG A 119 11.51 10.50 -5.68
C ARG A 119 12.73 11.39 -5.92
N LEU A 120 12.60 12.69 -5.70
CA LEU A 120 13.72 13.64 -5.86
C LEU A 120 14.89 13.34 -4.91
N LEU A 121 14.62 12.81 -3.71
CA LEU A 121 15.65 12.32 -2.80
C LEU A 121 16.32 11.05 -3.33
N ALA A 122 15.57 10.14 -3.94
CA ALA A 122 16.11 8.92 -4.55
C ALA A 122 16.95 9.21 -5.80
N ASP A 123 16.50 10.17 -6.64
CA ASP A 123 17.22 10.65 -7.82
C ASP A 123 18.46 11.51 -7.44
N GLY A 124 18.63 11.84 -6.16
CA GLY A 124 19.75 12.65 -5.66
C GLY A 124 19.65 14.15 -5.98
N VAL A 125 18.54 14.61 -6.55
CA VAL A 125 18.30 16.03 -6.86
C VAL A 125 18.14 16.85 -5.59
N LEU A 126 17.46 16.28 -4.57
CA LEU A 126 17.37 16.89 -3.25
C LEU A 126 18.42 16.26 -2.32
N PRO A 127 19.23 17.06 -1.62
CA PRO A 127 20.11 16.53 -0.59
C PRO A 127 19.29 16.00 0.59
N ARG A 128 19.73 14.86 1.14
CA ARG A 128 19.08 14.25 2.30
C ARG A 128 19.54 14.96 3.57
N TRP A 129 18.61 15.58 4.29
CA TRP A 129 18.84 16.24 5.58
C TRP A 129 19.36 15.29 6.68
N THR A 130 20.66 15.02 6.63
CA THR A 130 21.37 14.12 7.55
C THR A 130 21.73 14.84 8.86
N ARG A 131 22.20 14.07 9.84
CA ARG A 131 22.69 14.62 11.11
C ARG A 131 23.91 15.53 10.90
N ASP A 132 24.79 15.16 9.97
CA ASP A 132 26.01 15.92 9.70
C ASP A 132 25.71 17.21 8.94
N GLU A 133 24.80 17.18 7.97
CA GLU A 133 24.29 18.40 7.32
C GLU A 133 23.63 19.35 8.32
N ARG A 134 22.88 18.84 9.30
CA ARG A 134 22.32 19.66 10.39
C ARG A 134 23.40 20.35 11.20
N LYS A 135 24.47 19.62 11.57
CA LYS A 135 25.60 20.20 12.31
C LYS A 135 26.29 21.29 11.48
N LYS A 136 26.56 21.02 10.20
CA LYS A 136 27.18 22.00 9.28
C LYS A 136 26.31 23.24 9.11
N TRP A 137 25.00 23.06 8.95
CA TRP A 137 24.05 24.17 8.86
C TRP A 137 24.03 24.99 10.15
N GLY A 138 24.00 24.34 11.32
CA GLY A 138 24.07 25.02 12.62
C GLY A 138 25.36 25.83 12.80
N ALA A 139 26.52 25.24 12.46
CA ALA A 139 27.80 25.94 12.48
C ALA A 139 27.79 27.17 11.55
N LYS A 140 27.28 27.02 10.31
CA LYS A 140 27.13 28.13 9.37
C LYS A 140 26.20 29.23 9.89
N GLN A 141 25.10 28.87 10.56
CA GLN A 141 24.22 29.87 11.19
C GLN A 141 24.93 30.60 12.34
N MET A 142 25.72 29.88 13.14
CA MET A 142 26.52 30.48 14.22
C MET A 142 27.56 31.46 13.66
N GLU A 143 28.29 31.08 12.61
CA GLU A 143 29.23 31.97 11.91
C GLU A 143 28.54 33.22 11.36
N LEU A 144 27.32 33.10 10.81
CA LEU A 144 26.55 34.25 10.32
C LEU A 144 26.12 35.19 11.45
N VAL A 145 25.82 34.64 12.63
CA VAL A 145 25.50 35.42 13.83
C VAL A 145 26.74 36.14 14.36
N GLU A 146 27.89 35.46 14.43
CA GLU A 146 29.16 36.06 14.85
C GLU A 146 29.62 37.19 13.91
N ASN A 147 29.37 37.03 12.62
CA ASN A 147 29.62 38.05 11.61
C ASN A 147 28.56 39.16 11.60
N SER A 148 27.63 39.19 12.55
CA SER A 148 26.55 40.18 12.68
C SER A 148 25.57 40.24 11.50
N VAL A 149 25.52 39.20 10.65
CA VAL A 149 24.60 39.13 9.49
C VAL A 149 23.20 38.67 9.94
N LEU A 150 23.14 37.81 10.94
CA LEU A 150 21.90 37.32 11.55
C LEU A 150 21.88 37.68 13.04
N ASN A 151 20.68 37.97 13.56
CA ASN A 151 20.50 38.21 15.00
C ASN A 151 20.55 36.88 15.76
N ALA A 152 21.24 36.87 16.90
CA ALA A 152 21.26 35.73 17.82
C ALA A 152 19.90 35.58 18.50
N PRO A 153 19.19 34.45 18.37
CA PRO A 153 17.97 34.21 19.13
C PRO A 153 18.30 33.95 20.60
N LEU A 154 17.73 34.76 21.49
CA LEU A 154 17.86 34.61 22.96
C LEU A 154 16.66 33.87 23.58
N GLY A 155 15.68 33.47 22.75
CA GLY A 155 14.46 32.80 23.19
C GLY A 155 13.27 33.18 22.32
N ILE A 156 12.07 32.89 22.80
CA ILE A 156 10.82 33.18 22.08
C ILE A 156 10.65 34.71 21.98
N GLY A 157 10.81 35.24 20.77
CA GLY A 157 10.57 36.65 20.47
C GLY A 157 11.68 37.63 20.87
N LEU A 158 12.80 37.16 21.44
CA LEU A 158 13.93 37.99 21.82
C LEU A 158 15.15 37.65 20.96
N SER A 159 15.78 38.67 20.40
CA SER A 159 17.01 38.52 19.60
C SER A 159 18.00 39.62 19.93
N ALA A 160 19.29 39.28 19.99
CA ALA A 160 20.38 40.23 20.19
C ALA A 160 21.31 40.27 18.98
N ILE A 161 21.89 41.43 18.73
CA ILE A 161 22.95 41.59 17.72
C ILE A 161 24.27 41.30 18.42
N VAL A 162 25.02 40.33 17.92
CA VAL A 162 26.38 40.07 18.40
C VAL A 162 27.32 41.00 17.62
N PRO A 163 28.06 41.90 18.30
CA PRO A 163 28.99 42.79 17.61
C PRO A 163 30.13 41.97 17.01
N LYS A 164 30.52 42.29 15.77
CA LYS A 164 31.65 41.66 15.10
C LYS A 164 32.92 41.94 15.89
N LYS A 165 33.70 40.90 16.20
CA LYS A 165 34.96 41.04 16.91
C LYS A 165 35.99 41.65 15.95
N GLU A 166 36.41 42.89 16.20
CA GLU A 166 37.51 43.52 15.46
C GLU A 166 38.82 42.86 15.91
N GLU A 167 39.61 42.37 14.93
CA GLU A 167 40.97 41.84 15.16
C GLU A 167 41.98 42.96 15.41
#